data_AF-A0A836EQH9-F1
#
_entry.id   AF-A0A836EQH9-F1
#
_cell.length_a   1.000
_cell.length_b   1.000
_cell.length_c   1.000
_cell.angle_alpha   90.00
_cell.angle_beta   90.00
_cell.angle_gamma   90.00
#
_symmetry.space_group_name_H-M   'P 1'
#
loop_
_entity.id
_entity.type
_entity.pdbx_description
1 polymer ?
#
loop_
_entity_poly.entity_id
_entity_poly.type
_entity_poly.pdbx_seq_one_letter_code
_entity_poly.pdbx_strand_id
1 'polypeptide(L)'
;MASQAASVVRQVKPILSINREDARRKVLTLYKAWIRQVPISLLTYDIPKSEVDCKRKIREEFKRHAHLTDLRIIDTVIIKVKIRIS
;
A
#
# COMPACT_ATOMS: atom_id res chain seq x y z
N MET A 1 38.03 29.53 12.42
CA MET A 1 36.72 29.10 12.97
C MET A 1 35.92 28.47 11.85
N ALA A 2 35.84 27.13 11.78
CA ALA A 2 35.19 26.43 10.68
C ALA A 2 33.66 26.44 10.86
N SER A 3 32.96 26.94 9.86
CA SER A 3 31.50 27.01 9.80
C SER A 3 30.90 25.61 9.65
N GLN A 4 30.08 25.20 10.63
CA GLN A 4 29.27 23.98 10.54
C GLN A 4 28.25 24.15 9.41
N ALA A 5 28.45 23.41 8.32
CA ALA A 5 27.44 23.23 7.29
C ALA A 5 26.27 22.43 7.89
N ALA A 6 25.18 23.13 8.24
CA ALA A 6 23.94 22.48 8.62
C ALA A 6 23.42 21.67 7.42
N SER A 7 23.41 20.34 7.54
CA SER A 7 22.79 19.46 6.57
C SER A 7 21.28 19.70 6.61
N VAL A 8 20.79 20.51 5.67
CA VAL A 8 19.36 20.68 5.43
C VAL A 8 18.85 19.36 4.86
N VAL A 9 18.47 18.43 5.75
CA VAL A 9 17.70 17.25 5.37
C VAL A 9 16.37 17.79 4.84
N ARG A 10 16.21 17.79 3.52
CA ARG A 10 14.98 18.19 2.84
C ARG A 10 13.83 17.38 3.45
N GLN A 11 13.09 17.98 4.38
CA GLN A 11 11.90 17.38 4.96
C GLN A 11 10.84 17.30 3.87
N VAL A 12 10.89 16.23 3.09
CA VAL A 12 9.83 15.88 2.16
C VAL A 12 8.65 15.48 3.04
N LYS A 13 7.55 16.24 2.99
CA LYS A 13 6.31 15.94 3.72
C LYS A 13 6.00 14.44 3.60
N PRO A 14 5.99 13.67 4.71
CA PRO A 14 5.58 12.28 4.65
C PRO A 14 4.12 12.29 4.20
N ILE A 15 3.84 11.68 3.04
CA ILE A 15 2.52 11.75 2.41
C ILE A 15 1.49 11.11 3.36
N LEU A 16 1.88 10.04 4.07
CA LEU A 16 1.06 9.38 5.08
C LEU A 16 1.88 8.70 6.19
N SER A 17 3.03 8.10 5.88
CA SER A 17 3.75 7.22 6.80
C SER A 17 5.11 7.80 7.20
N ILE A 18 5.30 7.99 8.52
CA ILE A 18 6.52 8.55 9.10
C ILE A 18 7.61 7.46 9.17
N ASN A 19 7.21 6.22 9.48
CA ASN A 19 8.11 5.08 9.65
C ASN A 19 7.70 3.86 8.80
N ARG A 20 8.68 2.96 8.56
CA ARG A 20 8.47 1.66 7.86
C ARG A 20 7.46 0.76 8.56
N GLU A 21 7.40 0.81 9.88
CA GLU A 21 6.43 0.03 10.65
C GLU A 21 4.99 0.51 10.44
N ASP A 22 4.78 1.82 10.39
CA ASP A 22 3.46 2.40 10.11
C ASP A 22 3.01 2.10 8.68
N ALA A 23 3.92 2.21 7.71
CA ALA A 23 3.66 1.79 6.33
C ALA A 23 3.26 0.31 6.28
N ARG A 24 4.00 -0.58 6.97
CA ARG A 24 3.65 -2.01 7.06
C ARG A 24 2.28 -2.24 7.67
N ARG A 25 1.94 -1.56 8.78
CA ARG A 25 0.62 -1.66 9.40
C ARG A 25 -0.49 -1.25 8.43
N LYS A 26 -0.31 -0.14 7.69
CA LYS A 26 -1.28 0.33 6.69
C LYS A 26 -1.43 -0.64 5.53
N VAL A 27 -0.32 -1.18 5.00
CA VAL A 27 -0.34 -2.22 3.97
C VAL A 27 -1.13 -3.45 4.44
N LEU A 28 -0.91 -3.90 5.68
CA LEU A 28 -1.65 -5.03 6.26
C LEU A 28 -3.14 -4.73 6.44
N THR A 29 -3.47 -3.53 6.92
CA THR A 29 -4.88 -3.08 7.03
C THR A 29 -5.55 -3.03 5.67
N LEU A 30 -4.85 -2.50 4.65
CA LEU A 30 -5.33 -2.47 3.27
C LEU A 30 -5.55 -3.88 2.73
N TYR A 31 -4.58 -4.77 2.93
CA TYR A 31 -4.71 -6.17 2.53
C TYR A 31 -5.93 -6.84 3.17
N LYS A 32 -6.16 -6.64 4.48
CA LYS A 32 -7.36 -7.15 5.17
C LYS A 32 -8.65 -6.56 4.59
N ALA A 33 -8.67 -5.26 4.28
CA ALA A 33 -9.83 -4.61 3.67
C ALA A 33 -10.14 -5.20 2.28
N TRP A 34 -9.12 -5.42 1.45
CA TRP A 34 -9.27 -6.08 0.15
C TRP A 34 -9.86 -7.47 0.26
N ILE A 35 -9.33 -8.32 1.15
CA ILE A 35 -9.82 -9.69 1.33
C ILE A 35 -11.31 -9.69 1.74
N ARG A 36 -11.75 -8.72 2.55
CA ARG A 36 -13.17 -8.55 2.92
C ARG A 36 -14.04 -8.05 1.77
N GLN A 37 -13.47 -7.22 0.88
CA GLN A 37 -14.17 -6.68 -0.28
C GLN A 37 -14.30 -7.69 -1.44
N VAL A 38 -13.45 -8.72 -1.51
CA VAL A 38 -13.50 -9.77 -2.55
C VAL A 38 -14.89 -10.40 -2.71
N PRO A 39 -15.54 -10.97 -1.68
CA PRO A 39 -16.84 -11.62 -1.84
C PRO A 39 -17.93 -10.66 -2.34
N ILE A 40 -17.92 -9.42 -1.86
CA ILE A 40 -18.85 -8.36 -2.31
C ILE A 40 -18.62 -8.08 -3.80
N SER A 41 -17.35 -7.95 -4.21
CA SER A 41 -16.99 -7.68 -5.61
C SER A 41 -17.35 -8.84 -6.55
N LEU A 42 -17.21 -10.09 -6.09
CA LEU A 42 -17.60 -11.25 -6.88
C LEU A 42 -19.11 -11.29 -7.13
N LEU A 43 -19.92 -10.98 -6.11
CA LEU A 43 -21.37 -10.88 -6.24
C LEU A 43 -21.80 -9.75 -7.20
N THR A 44 -21.13 -8.59 -7.14
CA THR A 44 -21.51 -7.42 -7.95
C THR A 44 -21.07 -7.52 -9.41
N TYR A 45 -19.91 -8.12 -9.68
CA TYR A 45 -19.29 -8.12 -11.02
C TYR A 45 -19.44 -9.45 -11.78
N ASP A 46 -20.17 -10.43 -11.23
CA ASP A 46 -20.41 -11.77 -11.82
C ASP A 46 -19.14 -12.39 -12.42
N ILE A 47 -18.03 -12.30 -11.68
CA ILE A 47 -16.73 -12.76 -12.14
C ILE A 47 -16.74 -14.30 -12.03
N PRO A 48 -16.49 -15.05 -13.11
CA PRO A 48 -16.50 -16.52 -13.11
C PRO A 48 -15.21 -17.09 -12.49
N LYS A 49 -14.74 -16.52 -11.38
CA LYS A 49 -13.52 -16.94 -10.67
C LYS A 49 -13.84 -17.20 -9.22
N SER A 50 -13.21 -18.25 -8.68
CA SER A 50 -13.35 -18.58 -7.27
C SER A 50 -12.76 -17.46 -6.41
N GLU A 51 -13.34 -17.24 -5.24
CA GLU A 51 -12.76 -16.39 -4.19
C GLU A 51 -11.29 -16.67 -3.94
N VAL A 52 -10.90 -17.95 -4.01
CA VAL A 52 -9.53 -18.39 -3.78
C VAL A 52 -8.59 -17.82 -4.86
N ASP A 53 -9.02 -17.81 -6.11
CA ASP A 53 -8.22 -17.28 -7.22
C ASP A 53 -8.07 -15.75 -7.13
N CYS A 54 -9.14 -15.04 -6.73
CA CYS A 54 -9.10 -13.60 -6.48
C CYS A 54 -8.14 -13.26 -5.34
N LYS A 55 -8.22 -13.98 -4.21
CA LYS A 55 -7.31 -13.81 -3.07
C LYS A 55 -5.87 -14.14 -3.45
N ARG A 56 -5.64 -15.16 -4.29
CA ARG A 56 -4.30 -15.51 -4.81
C ARG A 56 -3.72 -14.39 -5.68
N LYS A 57 -4.51 -13.84 -6.62
CA LYS A 57 -4.09 -12.71 -7.45
C LYS A 57 -3.74 -11.48 -6.64
N ILE A 58 -4.55 -11.14 -5.63
CA ILE A 58 -4.25 -10.03 -4.72
C ILE A 58 -2.91 -10.29 -4.04
N ARG A 59 -2.69 -11.49 -3.50
CA ARG A 59 -1.41 -11.85 -2.86
C ARG A 59 -0.22 -11.76 -3.83
N GLU A 60 -0.37 -12.18 -5.09
CA GLU A 60 0.66 -12.05 -6.12
C GLU A 60 1.01 -10.59 -6.39
N GLU A 61 0.01 -9.72 -6.54
CA GLU A 61 0.22 -8.29 -6.73
C GLU A 61 0.93 -7.64 -5.53
N PHE A 62 0.53 -7.98 -4.29
CA PHE A 62 1.23 -7.50 -3.10
C PHE A 62 2.68 -8.03 -3.03
N LYS A 63 2.92 -9.29 -3.39
CA LYS A 63 4.27 -9.87 -3.47
C LYS A 63 5.10 -9.21 -4.56
N ARG A 64 4.50 -8.87 -5.70
CA ARG A 64 5.18 -8.18 -6.79
C ARG A 64 5.73 -6.84 -6.32
N HIS A 65 5.03 -6.15 -5.43
CA HIS A 65 5.47 -4.89 -4.83
C HIS A 65 6.33 -5.05 -3.56
N ALA A 66 6.69 -6.27 -3.15
CA ALA A 66 7.47 -6.50 -1.93
C ALA A 66 8.92 -5.98 -2.00
N HIS A 67 9.45 -5.74 -3.21
CA HIS A 67 10.78 -5.16 -3.42
C HIS A 67 10.82 -3.64 -3.17
N LEU A 68 9.67 -2.99 -2.93
CA LEU A 68 9.61 -1.57 -2.66
C LEU A 68 10.20 -1.27 -1.28
N THR A 69 11.32 -0.55 -1.27
CA THR A 69 12.03 -0.12 -0.04
C THR A 69 11.74 1.33 0.35
N ASP A 70 11.25 2.14 -0.61
CA ASP A 70 10.92 3.55 -0.41
C ASP A 70 9.48 3.72 0.10
N LEU A 71 9.36 4.39 1.25
CA LEU A 71 8.10 4.70 1.94
C LEU A 71 7.12 5.47 1.06
N ARG A 72 7.62 6.40 0.23
CA ARG A 72 6.78 7.29 -0.58
C ARG A 72 6.06 6.54 -1.68
N ILE A 73 6.73 5.53 -2.26
CA ILE A 73 6.14 4.70 -3.31
C ILE A 73 5.05 3.82 -2.70
N ILE A 74 5.32 3.24 -1.52
CA ILE A 74 4.33 2.44 -0.77
C ILE A 74 3.08 3.29 -0.45
N ASP A 75 3.26 4.50 0.10
CA ASP A 75 2.15 5.40 0.40
C ASP A 75 1.37 5.80 -0.87
N THR A 76 2.07 6.05 -1.99
CA THR A 76 1.43 6.38 -3.27
C THR A 76 0.57 5.24 -3.79
N VAL A 77 1.06 4.00 -3.70
CA VAL A 77 0.30 2.80 -4.09
C VAL A 77 -0.93 2.63 -3.18
N ILE A 78 -0.77 2.80 -1.86
CA ILE A 78 -1.88 2.74 -0.89
C ILE A 78 -2.95 3.79 -1.23
N ILE A 79 -2.56 5.04 -1.49
CA ILE A 79 -3.49 6.13 -1.83
C ILE A 79 -4.24 5.80 -3.12
N LYS A 80 -3.51 5.38 -4.16
CA LYS A 80 -4.10 5.04 -5.45
C LYS A 80 -5.14 3.93 -5.34
N VAL A 81 -4.85 2.93 -4.52
CA VAL A 81 -5.76 1.84 -4.22
C VAL A 81 -6.97 2.32 -3.40
N LYS A 82 -6.75 3.16 -2.38
CA LYS A 82 -7.81 3.67 -1.52
C LYS A 82 -8.79 4.57 -2.27
N ILE A 83 -8.30 5.43 -3.17
CA ILE A 83 -9.15 6.28 -4.04
C ILE A 83 -10.04 5.43 -4.94
N ARG A 84 -9.55 4.28 -5.42
CA ARG A 84 -10.34 3.39 -6.29
C ARG A 84 -11.44 2.61 -5.55
N ILE A 85 -11.34 2.51 -4.22
CA ILE A 85 -12.31 1.78 -3.38
C ILE A 85 -13.27 2.76 -2.67
N SER A 86 -12.94 4.06 -2.64
CA SER A 86 -13.75 5.09 -1.99
C SER A 86 -14.93 5.54 -2.83
#